data_AF-A0A5N4ABE1-F1
#
_entry.id   AF-A0A5N4ABE1-F1
#
_cell.length_a   1.000
_cell.length_b   1.000
_cell.length_c   1.000
_cell.angle_alpha   90.00
_cell.angle_beta   90.00
_cell.angle_gamma   90.00
#
_symmetry.space_group_name_H-M   'P 1'
#
loop_
_entity.id
_entity.type
_entity.pdbx_description
1 polymer ?
#
loop_
_entity_poly.entity_id
_entity_poly.type
_entity_poly.pdbx_seq_one_letter_code
_entity_poly.pdbx_strand_id
1 'polypeptide(L)'
;MTIKQNIQEKDGTTLRNIISEACLAFKNHSTFEQEAAFLSRFTYCMKTKLRHCKGLKTIAKVNQALLRYLRMNVLHHLETFSHALPETYSDVMYMPARNMLLYLLVRLQGFGKLMVRLVETTQVAASTLEQLITLGHMWKIYFLAYGIVSRIYTLSRNIVKYACRLYSLLLPFVPVLQNSTVNWLPKSYILPKDPHLWLETECLDDLPENVPTDKPFLSLLNCDMGDSDEELFIDRANIEKVTPVHSVEDKPERTTEDLGIPVLQNSNVKKRRKKKKKDTKLNLQTVDDLKLFEKDFKSNPEKYSDNFKKLDKMQCSMLHKLVLKCLKKSLKSVNNPVIVDACLAEVRSALSCL
;
A
#
# COMPACT_ATOMS: atom_id res chain seq x y z
N MET A 1 -18.22 24.47 15.73
CA MET A 1 -18.75 25.29 16.84
C MET A 1 -18.44 26.73 16.49
N THR A 2 -19.46 27.55 16.25
CA THR A 2 -19.30 28.96 15.88
C THR A 2 -19.58 29.85 17.08
N ILE A 3 -18.85 30.95 17.19
CA ILE A 3 -18.93 31.92 18.29
C ILE A 3 -19.27 33.27 17.67
N LYS A 4 -20.14 34.04 18.31
CA LYS A 4 -20.49 35.40 17.90
C LYS A 4 -19.33 36.34 18.22
N GLN A 5 -18.73 36.97 17.21
CA GLN A 5 -17.54 37.80 17.35
C GLN A 5 -17.67 39.08 16.52
N ASN A 6 -16.97 40.14 16.93
CA ASN A 6 -16.81 41.37 16.18
C ASN A 6 -15.40 41.35 15.57
N ILE A 7 -15.32 41.04 14.28
CA ILE A 7 -14.07 40.98 13.50
C ILE A 7 -14.23 41.97 12.35
N GLN A 8 -13.16 42.67 11.99
CA GLN A 8 -13.17 43.53 10.81
C GLN A 8 -13.52 42.69 9.57
N GLU A 9 -14.49 43.15 8.78
CA GLU A 9 -14.95 42.47 7.55
C GLU A 9 -13.79 42.10 6.61
N LYS A 10 -12.76 42.94 6.56
CA LYS A 10 -11.53 42.72 5.77
C LYS A 10 -10.76 41.47 6.18
N ASP A 11 -10.66 41.18 7.48
CA ASP A 11 -9.91 40.01 7.97
C ASP A 11 -10.68 38.71 7.70
N GLY A 12 -12.01 38.74 7.86
CA GLY A 12 -12.88 37.61 7.56
C GLY A 12 -12.85 37.22 6.08
N THR A 13 -13.03 38.21 5.18
CA THR A 13 -12.96 37.99 3.73
C THR A 13 -11.60 37.46 3.28
N THR A 14 -10.51 37.99 3.83
CA THR A 14 -9.15 37.51 3.56
C THR A 14 -8.97 36.06 3.99
N LEU A 15 -9.41 35.69 5.21
CA LEU A 15 -9.34 34.32 5.70
C LEU A 15 -10.12 33.34 4.80
N ARG A 16 -11.33 33.72 4.37
CA ARG A 16 -12.13 32.91 3.46
C ARG A 16 -11.46 32.71 2.11
N ASN A 17 -10.84 33.76 1.56
CA ASN A 17 -10.12 33.68 0.30
C ASN A 17 -8.90 32.75 0.40
N ILE A 18 -8.14 32.83 1.49
CA ILE A 18 -7.00 31.93 1.73
C ILE A 18 -7.46 30.46 1.82
N ILE A 19 -8.55 30.20 2.55
CA ILE A 19 -9.08 28.84 2.71
C ILE A 19 -9.69 28.31 1.41
N SER A 20 -10.39 29.14 0.64
CA SER A 20 -10.96 28.73 -0.65
C SER A 20 -9.87 28.44 -1.67
N GLU A 21 -8.83 29.27 -1.73
CA GLU A 21 -7.62 29.02 -2.53
C GLU A 21 -6.95 27.70 -2.11
N ALA A 22 -6.82 27.46 -0.80
CA ALA A 22 -6.29 26.19 -0.28
C ALA A 22 -7.13 24.98 -0.68
N CYS A 23 -8.45 25.03 -0.52
CA CYS A 23 -9.34 23.97 -0.95
C CYS A 23 -9.20 23.67 -2.45
N LEU A 24 -9.10 24.71 -3.29
CA LEU A 24 -8.92 24.55 -4.73
C LEU A 24 -7.54 23.93 -5.06
N ALA A 25 -6.47 24.41 -4.42
CA ALA A 25 -5.13 23.86 -4.60
C ALA A 25 -5.09 22.36 -4.26
N PHE A 26 -5.62 21.96 -3.10
CA PHE A 26 -5.65 20.55 -2.69
C PHE A 26 -6.58 19.69 -3.55
N LYS A 27 -7.67 20.22 -4.11
CA LYS A 27 -8.52 19.51 -5.10
C LYS A 27 -7.82 19.26 -6.41
N ASN A 28 -6.96 20.18 -6.83
CA ASN A 28 -6.21 20.09 -8.08
C ASN A 28 -5.00 19.14 -7.99
N HIS A 29 -4.73 18.50 -6.85
CA HIS A 29 -3.65 17.53 -6.67
C HIS A 29 -3.90 16.15 -7.32
N SER A 30 -4.81 16.06 -8.29
CA SER A 30 -5.15 14.81 -8.98
C SER A 30 -3.93 14.13 -9.62
N THR A 31 -2.96 14.89 -10.11
CA THR A 31 -1.70 14.36 -10.65
C THR A 31 -0.90 13.60 -9.60
N PHE A 32 -0.83 14.10 -8.36
CA PHE A 32 -0.11 13.43 -7.29
C PHE A 32 -0.77 12.11 -6.87
N GLU A 33 -2.11 12.10 -6.82
CA GLU A 33 -2.89 10.88 -6.53
C GLU A 33 -2.73 9.82 -7.63
N GLN A 34 -2.67 10.24 -8.89
CA GLN A 34 -2.39 9.36 -10.02
C GLN A 34 -1.02 8.69 -9.88
N GLU A 35 0.04 9.45 -9.59
CA GLU A 35 1.38 8.90 -9.37
C GLU A 35 1.42 7.94 -8.17
N ALA A 36 0.70 8.25 -7.08
CA ALA A 36 0.59 7.38 -5.92
C ALA A 36 -0.14 6.06 -6.25
N ALA A 37 -1.20 6.12 -7.04
CA ALA A 37 -1.90 4.95 -7.54
C ALA A 37 -1.00 4.10 -8.46
N PHE A 38 -0.20 4.74 -9.31
CA PHE A 38 0.79 4.04 -10.13
C PHE A 38 1.83 3.33 -9.29
N LEU A 39 2.42 3.99 -8.29
CA LEU A 39 3.40 3.36 -7.42
C LEU A 39 2.78 2.18 -6.65
N SER A 40 1.53 2.31 -6.19
CA SER A 40 0.80 1.23 -5.51
C SER A 40 0.66 0.00 -6.41
N ARG A 41 0.20 0.19 -7.64
CA ARG A 41 0.03 -0.88 -8.64
C ARG A 41 1.37 -1.49 -9.02
N PHE A 42 2.39 -0.66 -9.26
CA PHE A 42 3.75 -1.10 -9.55
C PHE A 42 4.28 -1.99 -8.42
N THR A 43 4.15 -1.54 -7.18
CA THR A 43 4.59 -2.29 -5.99
C THR A 43 3.87 -3.63 -5.88
N TYR A 44 2.56 -3.66 -6.15
CA TYR A 44 1.77 -4.89 -6.16
C TYR A 44 2.25 -5.89 -7.21
N CYS A 45 2.38 -5.45 -8.47
CA CYS A 45 2.83 -6.30 -9.57
C CYS A 45 4.24 -6.86 -9.35
N MET A 46 5.13 -6.05 -8.81
CA MET A 46 6.53 -6.43 -8.60
C MET A 46 6.75 -7.20 -7.28
N LYS A 47 5.76 -7.28 -6.40
CA LYS A 47 5.88 -7.94 -5.08
C LYS A 47 6.26 -9.42 -5.18
N THR A 48 5.77 -10.11 -6.20
CA THR A 48 6.04 -11.53 -6.43
C THR A 48 7.40 -11.73 -7.07
N LYS A 49 7.72 -10.93 -8.11
CA LYS A 49 8.97 -11.03 -8.88
C LYS A 49 10.21 -10.56 -8.11
N LEU A 50 10.06 -9.55 -7.24
CA LEU A 50 11.19 -8.86 -6.58
C LEU A 50 11.16 -8.96 -5.05
N ARG A 51 10.57 -10.02 -4.48
CA ARG A 51 10.35 -10.18 -3.03
C ARG A 51 11.59 -9.94 -2.15
N HIS A 52 12.77 -10.36 -2.63
CA HIS A 52 14.03 -10.23 -1.89
C HIS A 52 14.85 -8.99 -2.26
N CYS A 53 14.41 -8.21 -3.27
CA CYS A 53 15.14 -7.04 -3.73
C CYS A 53 15.00 -5.87 -2.74
N LYS A 54 16.13 -5.25 -2.39
CA LYS A 54 16.18 -4.07 -1.50
C LYS A 54 15.43 -2.87 -2.11
N GLY A 55 15.51 -2.68 -3.44
CA GLY A 55 14.83 -1.60 -4.14
C GLY A 55 13.31 -1.70 -4.05
N LEU A 56 12.74 -2.91 -4.09
CA LEU A 56 11.31 -3.08 -3.86
C LEU A 56 10.91 -2.71 -2.43
N LYS A 57 11.74 -3.04 -1.43
CA LYS A 57 11.47 -2.69 -0.03
C LYS A 57 11.50 -1.18 0.19
N THR A 58 12.40 -0.44 -0.47
CA THR A 58 12.43 1.03 -0.38
C THR A 58 11.23 1.66 -1.07
N ILE A 59 10.83 1.15 -2.25
CA ILE A 59 9.60 1.58 -2.93
C ILE A 59 8.35 1.30 -2.07
N ALA A 60 8.28 0.13 -1.43
CA ALA A 60 7.15 -0.21 -0.55
C ALA A 60 7.05 0.75 0.66
N LYS A 61 8.18 1.25 1.17
CA LYS A 61 8.18 2.30 2.21
C LYS A 61 7.61 3.63 1.70
N VAL A 62 7.98 4.04 0.48
CA VAL A 62 7.39 5.22 -0.17
C VAL A 62 5.88 5.02 -0.32
N ASN A 63 5.45 3.86 -0.80
CA ASN A 63 4.03 3.54 -0.94
C ASN A 63 3.29 3.61 0.40
N GLN A 64 3.87 3.08 1.47
CA GLN A 64 3.28 3.18 2.81
C GLN A 64 3.15 4.63 3.31
N ALA A 65 4.12 5.49 3.00
CA ALA A 65 4.03 6.92 3.32
C ALA A 65 2.92 7.60 2.51
N LEU A 66 2.74 7.27 1.23
CA LEU A 66 1.64 7.78 0.40
C LEU A 66 0.26 7.34 0.92
N LEU A 67 0.13 6.08 1.36
CA LEU A 67 -1.11 5.62 2.00
C LEU A 67 -1.43 6.38 3.28
N ARG A 68 -0.41 6.75 4.07
CA ARG A 68 -0.60 7.61 5.26
C ARG A 68 -1.03 9.03 4.87
N TYR A 69 -0.49 9.55 3.76
CA TYR A 69 -0.89 10.85 3.21
C TYR A 69 -2.40 10.86 2.86
N LEU A 70 -2.86 9.85 2.12
CA LEU A 70 -4.27 9.73 1.73
C LEU A 70 -5.19 9.62 2.96
N ARG A 71 -4.77 8.90 4.00
CA ARG A 71 -5.53 8.77 5.25
C ARG A 71 -5.62 10.07 6.07
N MET A 72 -4.65 10.98 5.94
CA MET A 72 -4.64 12.21 6.74
C MET A 72 -5.72 13.20 6.28
N ASN A 73 -6.13 13.12 5.00
CA ASN A 73 -7.22 13.89 4.38
C ASN A 73 -7.30 15.35 4.85
N VAL A 74 -6.26 16.12 4.55
CA VAL A 74 -6.20 17.55 4.91
C VAL A 74 -7.29 18.36 4.22
N LEU A 75 -7.67 17.98 3.00
CA LEU A 75 -8.76 18.62 2.26
C LEU A 75 -10.06 18.61 3.08
N HIS A 76 -10.42 17.46 3.66
CA HIS A 76 -11.62 17.37 4.50
C HIS A 76 -11.58 18.31 5.71
N HIS A 77 -10.40 18.49 6.33
CA HIS A 77 -10.25 19.43 7.44
C HIS A 77 -10.39 20.90 6.98
N LEU A 78 -9.85 21.24 5.81
CA LEU A 78 -9.99 22.57 5.21
C LEU A 78 -11.44 22.86 4.82
N GLU A 79 -12.14 21.90 4.20
CA GLU A 79 -13.56 22.04 3.84
C GLU A 79 -14.43 22.19 5.08
N THR A 80 -14.18 21.39 6.12
CA THR A 80 -14.90 21.50 7.41
C THR A 80 -14.72 22.90 8.02
N PHE A 81 -13.51 23.46 7.95
CA PHE A 81 -13.26 24.82 8.42
C PHE A 81 -13.92 25.86 7.50
N SER A 82 -13.87 25.67 6.18
CA SER A 82 -14.50 26.53 5.19
C SER A 82 -16.02 26.59 5.35
N HIS A 83 -16.68 25.48 5.66
CA HIS A 83 -18.12 25.43 5.91
C HIS A 83 -18.52 26.11 7.22
N ALA A 84 -17.59 26.21 8.18
CA ALA A 84 -17.80 26.98 9.39
C ALA A 84 -17.58 28.48 9.17
N LEU A 85 -17.01 28.89 8.04
CA LEU A 85 -16.90 30.29 7.66
C LEU A 85 -18.22 30.79 7.06
N PRO A 86 -18.77 31.88 7.60
CA PRO A 86 -20.03 32.43 7.13
C PRO A 86 -19.91 33.19 5.79
N GLU A 87 -21.01 33.28 5.04
CA GLU A 87 -21.00 33.75 3.64
C GLU A 87 -21.02 35.28 3.47
N THR A 88 -21.66 36.00 4.40
CA THR A 88 -21.95 37.45 4.31
C THR A 88 -21.55 38.18 5.58
N TYR A 89 -20.49 39.00 5.51
CA TYR A 89 -19.88 39.62 6.69
C TYR A 89 -20.73 40.80 7.18
N SER A 90 -21.03 40.80 8.48
CA SER A 90 -21.75 41.87 9.19
C SER A 90 -21.10 42.13 10.54
N ASP A 91 -21.44 43.24 11.20
CA ASP A 91 -20.85 43.66 12.49
C ASP A 91 -20.96 42.60 13.60
N VAL A 92 -21.89 41.67 13.48
CA VAL A 92 -22.14 40.62 14.46
C VAL A 92 -22.36 39.29 13.75
N MET A 93 -21.31 38.48 13.68
CA MET A 93 -21.30 37.25 12.89
C MET A 93 -20.81 36.04 13.68
N TYR A 94 -21.29 34.86 13.29
CA TYR A 94 -20.87 33.57 13.84
C TYR A 94 -19.60 33.08 13.15
N MET A 95 -18.46 33.22 13.82
CA MET A 95 -17.14 32.81 13.33
C MET A 95 -16.69 31.47 13.91
N PRO A 96 -15.84 30.70 13.21
CA PRO A 96 -15.24 29.51 13.79
C PRO A 96 -14.41 29.87 15.03
N ALA A 97 -14.52 29.05 16.06
CA ALA A 97 -13.72 29.25 17.28
C ALA A 97 -12.22 29.15 16.96
N ARG A 98 -11.38 29.89 17.71
CA ARG A 98 -9.92 29.82 17.61
C ARG A 98 -9.38 28.39 17.70
N ASN A 99 -10.02 27.53 18.50
CA ASN A 99 -9.68 26.11 18.60
C ASN A 99 -9.78 25.36 17.27
N MET A 100 -10.73 25.70 16.40
CA MET A 100 -10.85 25.06 15.08
C MET A 100 -9.67 25.43 14.19
N LEU A 101 -9.22 26.69 14.23
CA LEU A 101 -8.02 27.14 13.52
C LEU A 101 -6.76 26.51 14.11
N LEU A 102 -6.62 26.46 15.44
CA LEU A 102 -5.50 25.79 16.11
C LEU A 102 -5.42 24.31 15.73
N TYR A 103 -6.56 23.61 15.71
CA TYR A 103 -6.63 22.23 15.25
C TYR A 103 -6.13 22.11 13.81
N LEU A 104 -6.60 22.97 12.90
CA LEU A 104 -6.17 22.97 11.51
C LEU A 104 -4.66 23.20 11.37
N LEU A 105 -4.09 24.16 12.11
CA LEU A 105 -2.64 24.43 12.14
C LEU A 105 -1.83 23.23 12.63
N VAL A 106 -2.28 22.53 13.69
CA VAL A 106 -1.63 21.32 14.18
C VAL A 106 -1.72 20.18 13.16
N ARG A 107 -2.86 20.05 12.46
CA ARG A 107 -2.99 19.07 11.36
C ARG A 107 -2.05 19.41 10.19
N LEU A 108 -1.88 20.68 9.85
CA LEU A 108 -0.91 21.13 8.84
C LEU A 108 0.54 20.84 9.26
N GLN A 109 0.88 20.95 10.54
CA GLN A 109 2.21 20.55 11.06
C GLN A 109 2.47 19.05 10.87
N GLY A 110 1.49 18.22 11.28
CA GLY A 110 1.58 16.76 11.09
C GLY A 110 1.68 16.38 9.61
N PHE A 111 0.93 17.09 8.76
CA PHE A 111 0.99 16.94 7.31
C PHE A 111 2.36 17.31 6.74
N GLY A 112 2.90 18.46 7.15
CA GLY A 112 4.24 18.91 6.76
C GLY A 112 5.31 17.87 7.11
N LYS A 113 5.34 17.38 8.35
CA LYS A 113 6.30 16.33 8.76
C LYS A 113 6.13 15.03 7.97
N LEU A 114 4.89 14.63 7.67
CA LEU A 114 4.62 13.45 6.85
C LEU A 114 5.17 13.61 5.42
N MET A 115 4.97 14.79 4.82
CA MET A 115 5.45 15.08 3.47
C MET A 115 6.97 15.21 3.42
N VAL A 116 7.62 15.82 4.42
CA VAL A 116 9.08 15.80 4.56
C VAL A 116 9.60 14.37 4.65
N ARG A 117 8.94 13.52 5.45
CA ARG A 117 9.32 12.10 5.52
C ARG A 117 9.17 11.40 4.17
N LEU A 118 8.14 11.72 3.40
CA LEU A 118 7.96 11.20 2.06
C LEU A 118 9.13 11.62 1.13
N VAL A 119 9.54 12.89 1.18
CA VAL A 119 10.71 13.41 0.45
C VAL A 119 11.98 12.63 0.79
N GLU A 120 12.29 12.44 2.07
CA GLU A 120 13.46 11.65 2.50
C GLU A 120 13.39 10.20 1.99
N THR A 121 12.23 9.55 2.13
CA THR A 121 12.08 8.15 1.71
C THR A 121 12.17 7.98 0.19
N THR A 122 11.73 8.97 -0.59
CA THR A 122 11.86 8.97 -2.04
C THR A 122 13.30 9.18 -2.48
N GLN A 123 14.07 10.03 -1.81
CA GLN A 123 15.52 10.15 -2.05
C GLN A 123 16.25 8.83 -1.82
N VAL A 124 16.01 8.17 -0.68
CA VAL A 124 16.62 6.86 -0.38
C VAL A 124 16.20 5.81 -1.42
N ALA A 125 14.94 5.82 -1.86
CA ALA A 125 14.47 4.93 -2.91
C ALA A 125 15.14 5.22 -4.25
N ALA A 126 15.29 6.49 -4.63
CA ALA A 126 15.95 6.92 -5.86
C ALA A 126 17.42 6.47 -5.89
N SER A 127 18.20 6.74 -4.84
CA SER A 127 19.61 6.30 -4.76
C SER A 127 19.75 4.77 -4.82
N THR A 128 18.83 4.03 -4.21
CA THR A 128 18.83 2.56 -4.28
C THR A 128 18.51 2.08 -5.70
N LEU A 129 17.57 2.73 -6.39
CA LEU A 129 17.19 2.41 -7.76
C LEU A 129 18.29 2.76 -8.75
N GLU A 130 18.98 3.88 -8.58
CA GLU A 130 20.15 4.27 -9.37
C GLU A 130 21.22 3.19 -9.33
N GLN A 131 21.58 2.72 -8.13
CA GLN A 131 22.52 1.60 -7.96
C GLN A 131 22.04 0.34 -8.71
N LEU A 132 20.75 0.02 -8.65
CA LEU A 132 20.19 -1.13 -9.37
C LEU A 132 20.19 -0.96 -10.89
N ILE A 133 20.02 0.26 -11.39
CA ILE A 133 20.12 0.58 -12.82
C ILE A 133 21.56 0.37 -13.30
N THR A 134 22.56 0.83 -12.52
CA THR A 134 23.98 0.65 -12.88
C THR A 134 24.42 -0.82 -12.94
N LEU A 135 23.74 -1.71 -12.19
CA LEU A 135 23.97 -3.16 -12.26
C LEU A 135 23.43 -3.80 -13.56
N GLY A 136 22.57 -3.11 -14.32
CA GLY A 136 22.09 -3.54 -15.64
C GLY A 136 20.99 -4.62 -15.65
N HIS A 137 20.82 -5.41 -14.58
CA HIS A 137 19.74 -6.39 -14.52
C HIS A 137 18.36 -5.72 -14.44
N MET A 138 17.43 -6.11 -15.31
CA MET A 138 16.06 -5.57 -15.35
C MET A 138 16.00 -4.03 -15.32
N TRP A 139 17.01 -3.36 -15.91
CA TRP A 139 17.18 -1.91 -15.83
C TRP A 139 15.95 -1.13 -16.31
N LYS A 140 15.20 -1.65 -17.28
CA LYS A 140 13.94 -1.05 -17.76
C LYS A 140 12.90 -0.87 -16.65
N ILE A 141 12.74 -1.89 -15.78
CA ILE A 141 11.79 -1.85 -14.66
C ILE A 141 12.26 -0.86 -13.59
N TYR A 142 13.57 -0.85 -13.30
CA TYR A 142 14.12 0.07 -12.31
C TYR A 142 14.12 1.51 -12.80
N PHE A 143 14.35 1.75 -14.09
CA PHE A 143 14.26 3.05 -14.72
C PHE A 143 12.82 3.60 -14.67
N LEU A 144 11.84 2.74 -14.96
CA LEU A 144 10.43 3.05 -14.78
C LEU A 144 10.11 3.44 -13.32
N ALA A 145 10.52 2.61 -12.36
CA ALA A 145 10.32 2.90 -10.94
C ALA A 145 11.00 4.21 -10.51
N TYR A 146 12.21 4.46 -11.02
CA TYR A 146 12.98 5.67 -10.74
C TYR A 146 12.26 6.92 -11.25
N GLY A 147 11.68 6.86 -12.46
CA GLY A 147 10.84 7.93 -13.01
C GLY A 147 9.64 8.25 -12.12
N ILE A 148 8.89 7.23 -11.68
CA ILE A 148 7.73 7.40 -10.81
C ILE A 148 8.16 8.02 -9.46
N VAL A 149 9.20 7.46 -8.82
CA VAL A 149 9.70 7.95 -7.54
C VAL A 149 10.20 9.41 -7.65
N SER A 150 10.87 9.76 -8.74
CA SER A 150 11.37 11.11 -8.99
C SER A 150 10.22 12.12 -9.15
N ARG A 151 9.14 11.74 -9.83
CA ARG A 151 7.94 12.59 -9.96
C ARG A 151 7.26 12.81 -8.61
N ILE A 152 7.11 11.74 -7.83
CA ILE A 152 6.56 11.81 -6.46
C ILE A 152 7.42 12.72 -5.57
N TYR A 153 8.75 12.60 -5.66
CA TYR A 153 9.68 13.46 -4.95
C TYR A 153 9.42 14.94 -5.25
N THR A 154 9.40 15.33 -6.53
CA THR A 154 9.21 16.75 -6.90
C THR A 154 7.84 17.28 -6.48
N LEU A 155 6.77 16.51 -6.71
CA LEU A 155 5.42 16.89 -6.28
C LEU A 155 5.34 17.02 -4.76
N SER A 156 5.94 16.09 -4.02
CA SER A 156 5.92 16.13 -2.55
C SER A 156 6.63 17.37 -1.98
N ARG A 157 7.74 17.81 -2.60
CA ARG A 157 8.42 19.05 -2.21
C ARG A 157 7.55 20.28 -2.43
N ASN A 158 6.89 20.37 -3.57
CA ASN A 158 5.98 21.49 -3.87
C ASN A 158 4.83 21.54 -2.85
N ILE A 159 4.29 20.38 -2.48
CA ILE A 159 3.24 20.29 -1.45
C ILE A 159 3.78 20.71 -0.06
N VAL A 160 5.03 20.38 0.30
CA VAL A 160 5.65 20.86 1.56
C VAL A 160 5.75 22.38 1.57
N LYS A 161 6.26 22.99 0.49
CA LYS A 161 6.37 24.46 0.36
C LYS A 161 5.00 25.12 0.48
N TYR A 162 4.01 24.57 -0.20
CA TYR A 162 2.64 25.04 -0.14
C TYR A 162 2.05 24.95 1.27
N ALA A 163 2.25 23.82 1.97
CA ALA A 163 1.78 23.64 3.34
C ALA A 163 2.44 24.64 4.31
N CYS A 164 3.73 24.92 4.14
CA CYS A 164 4.44 25.93 4.94
C CYS A 164 3.87 27.33 4.68
N ARG A 165 3.69 27.71 3.42
CA ARG A 165 3.08 28.99 3.04
C ARG A 165 1.68 29.13 3.62
N LEU A 166 0.83 28.12 3.48
CA LEU A 166 -0.53 28.11 4.02
C LEU A 166 -0.52 28.26 5.55
N TYR A 167 0.36 27.55 6.25
CA TYR A 167 0.52 27.69 7.69
C TYR A 167 0.89 29.13 8.09
N SER A 168 1.87 29.74 7.41
CA SER A 168 2.30 31.12 7.67
C SER A 168 1.20 32.14 7.39
N LEU A 169 0.34 31.89 6.40
CA LEU A 169 -0.82 32.75 6.10
C LEU A 169 -1.93 32.63 7.14
N LEU A 170 -2.11 31.45 7.74
CA LEU A 170 -3.17 31.21 8.72
C LEU A 170 -2.80 31.62 10.15
N LEU A 171 -1.52 31.59 10.49
CA LEU A 171 -1.03 31.89 11.85
C LEU A 171 -1.45 33.28 12.40
N PRO A 172 -1.45 34.38 11.61
CA PRO A 172 -1.86 35.70 12.08
C PRO A 172 -3.33 35.79 12.52
N PHE A 173 -4.20 34.91 12.05
CA PHE A 173 -5.63 34.91 12.40
C PHE A 173 -5.92 34.23 13.75
N VAL A 174 -4.94 33.53 14.33
CA VAL A 174 -5.08 32.89 15.65
C VAL A 174 -5.44 33.88 16.76
N PRO A 175 -4.75 35.02 16.95
CA PRO A 175 -5.14 35.99 17.98
C PRO A 175 -6.45 36.74 17.66
N VAL A 176 -6.86 36.82 16.40
CA VAL A 176 -8.07 37.54 15.97
C VAL A 176 -9.34 36.79 16.37
N LEU A 177 -9.30 35.45 16.36
CA LEU A 177 -10.43 34.61 16.73
C LEU A 177 -10.56 34.48 18.26
N GLN A 178 -11.79 34.55 18.78
CA GLN A 178 -12.03 34.26 20.20
C GLN A 178 -11.92 32.75 20.49
N ASN A 179 -11.39 32.45 21.68
CA ASN A 179 -11.31 31.10 22.19
C ASN A 179 -12.68 30.57 22.60
N SER A 180 -12.86 29.25 22.48
CA SER A 180 -13.96 28.57 23.17
C SER A 180 -13.66 28.52 24.67
N THR A 181 -14.68 28.20 25.48
CA THR A 181 -14.58 28.05 26.93
C THR A 181 -13.54 27.00 27.36
N VAL A 182 -13.22 26.04 26.49
CA VAL A 182 -12.22 25.00 26.73
C VAL A 182 -11.00 25.24 25.86
N ASN A 183 -9.81 25.31 26.46
CA ASN A 183 -8.55 25.29 25.72
C ASN A 183 -8.23 23.86 25.27
N TRP A 184 -8.29 23.60 23.97
CA TRP A 184 -7.96 22.27 23.41
C TRP A 184 -6.46 21.97 23.48
N LEU A 185 -5.62 22.99 23.27
CA LEU A 185 -4.17 22.85 23.25
C LEU A 185 -3.58 23.02 24.67
N PRO A 186 -2.59 22.20 25.08
CA PRO A 186 -1.90 22.38 26.35
C PRO A 186 -1.28 23.78 26.46
N LYS A 187 -1.36 24.39 27.64
CA LYS A 187 -0.83 25.75 27.87
C LYS A 187 0.68 25.88 27.62
N SER A 188 1.42 24.78 27.70
CA SER A 188 2.86 24.72 27.45
C SER A 188 3.23 24.60 25.97
N TYR A 189 2.27 24.31 25.08
CA TYR A 189 2.57 24.10 23.67
C TYR A 189 2.65 25.44 22.94
N ILE A 190 3.79 25.67 22.30
CA ILE A 190 4.05 26.88 21.52
C ILE A 190 4.01 26.50 20.04
N LEU A 191 3.16 27.17 19.28
CA LEU A 191 3.14 27.02 17.82
C LEU A 191 4.46 27.57 17.24
N PRO A 192 5.15 26.82 16.37
CA PRO A 192 6.28 27.33 15.61
C PRO A 192 5.87 28.57 14.83
N LYS A 193 6.69 29.63 14.93
CA LYS A 193 6.52 30.87 14.16
C LYS A 193 6.88 30.64 12.70
N ASP A 194 8.02 29.98 12.48
CA ASP A 194 8.54 29.69 11.15
C ASP A 194 8.42 28.18 10.86
N PRO A 195 7.48 27.76 9.98
CA PRO A 195 7.29 26.34 9.67
C PRO A 195 8.49 25.75 8.94
N HIS A 196 9.23 26.55 8.16
CA HIS A 196 10.41 26.11 7.41
C HIS A 196 11.55 25.66 8.33
N LEU A 197 11.87 26.48 9.34
CA LEU A 197 12.88 26.15 10.36
C LEU A 197 12.47 24.94 11.19
N TRP A 198 11.19 24.85 11.57
CA TRP A 198 10.69 23.72 12.36
C TRP A 198 10.67 22.39 11.60
N LEU A 199 10.44 22.44 10.29
CA LEU A 199 10.48 21.27 9.43
C LEU A 199 11.89 20.91 8.95
N GLU A 200 12.89 21.77 9.18
CA GLU A 200 14.26 21.61 8.68
C GLU A 200 14.32 21.54 7.14
N THR A 201 13.48 22.34 6.46
CA THR A 201 13.27 22.25 5.00
C THR A 201 14.22 23.11 4.18
N GLU A 202 15.27 23.68 4.76
CA GLU A 202 16.21 24.57 4.06
C GLU A 202 16.83 23.91 2.81
N CYS A 203 17.00 22.59 2.83
CA CYS A 203 17.49 21.80 1.69
C CYS A 203 16.44 21.62 0.55
N LEU A 204 15.19 22.07 0.73
CA LEU A 204 14.12 21.93 -0.26
C LEU A 204 13.98 23.14 -1.20
N ASP A 205 14.80 24.18 -1.05
CA ASP A 205 14.65 25.40 -1.84
C ASP A 205 15.43 25.39 -3.17
N ASP A 206 16.46 24.55 -3.30
CA ASP A 206 17.47 24.63 -4.37
C ASP A 206 17.08 24.11 -5.78
N LEU A 207 15.83 23.75 -6.05
CA LEU A 207 15.44 23.15 -7.34
C LEU A 207 14.29 23.91 -8.01
N PRO A 208 14.32 24.08 -9.35
CA PRO A 208 13.32 24.84 -10.09
C PRO A 208 11.93 24.22 -9.99
N GLU A 209 10.90 25.08 -9.85
CA GLU A 209 9.47 24.73 -9.72
C GLU A 209 8.87 24.01 -10.95
N ASN A 210 9.60 23.97 -12.07
CA ASN A 210 9.09 23.44 -13.33
C ASN A 210 9.00 21.91 -13.32
N VAL A 211 7.84 21.39 -12.90
CA VAL A 211 7.41 20.03 -13.22
C VAL A 211 6.67 20.09 -14.56
N PRO A 212 7.15 19.41 -15.62
CA PRO A 212 6.37 19.22 -16.83
C PRO A 212 5.10 18.45 -16.47
N THR A 213 3.99 19.18 -16.40
CA THR A 213 2.70 18.72 -15.92
C THR A 213 1.75 18.88 -17.07
N ASP A 214 1.65 17.89 -17.95
CA ASP A 214 0.60 17.88 -18.98
C ASP A 214 0.26 16.49 -19.50
N LYS A 215 1.15 15.50 -19.34
CA LYS A 215 0.88 14.13 -19.79
C LYS A 215 1.11 13.13 -18.65
N PRO A 216 0.12 12.27 -18.36
CA PRO A 216 0.35 11.16 -17.43
C PRO A 216 1.51 10.34 -17.97
N PHE A 217 2.47 9.98 -17.10
CA PHE A 217 3.65 9.21 -17.48
C PHE A 217 3.30 7.95 -18.31
N LEU A 218 2.10 7.40 -18.12
CA LEU A 218 1.55 6.30 -18.91
C LEU A 218 1.42 6.55 -20.42
N SER A 219 1.18 7.79 -20.88
CA SER A 219 1.12 8.05 -22.33
C SER A 219 2.46 7.74 -23.00
N LEU A 220 3.56 7.79 -22.23
CA LEU A 220 4.90 7.45 -22.66
C LEU A 220 5.19 5.93 -22.53
N LEU A 221 4.39 5.18 -21.77
CA LEU A 221 4.52 3.72 -21.62
C LEU A 221 3.74 2.92 -22.66
N ASN A 222 2.97 3.59 -23.52
CA ASN A 222 2.44 2.97 -24.75
C ASN A 222 3.53 2.70 -25.81
N CYS A 223 4.82 2.78 -25.45
CA CYS A 223 5.87 2.21 -26.26
C CYS A 223 5.59 0.71 -26.42
N ASP A 224 5.28 0.34 -27.64
CA ASP A 224 5.15 -1.01 -28.14
C ASP A 224 6.42 -1.80 -27.75
N MET A 225 6.37 -2.48 -26.61
CA MET A 225 7.45 -3.32 -26.13
C MET A 225 7.36 -4.62 -26.93
N GLY A 226 7.82 -4.54 -28.17
CA GLY A 226 7.79 -5.64 -29.13
C GLY A 226 8.41 -6.93 -28.56
N ASP A 227 7.68 -8.02 -28.75
CA ASP A 227 8.06 -9.42 -28.85
C ASP A 227 9.47 -9.79 -28.35
N SER A 228 9.62 -9.82 -27.02
CA SER A 228 10.64 -10.65 -26.39
C SER A 228 10.04 -11.25 -25.12
N ASP A 229 9.41 -12.40 -25.31
CA ASP A 229 9.02 -13.47 -24.39
C ASP A 229 9.27 -13.20 -22.88
N GLU A 230 8.45 -12.33 -22.29
CA GLU A 230 7.84 -12.49 -20.96
C GLU A 230 6.80 -11.37 -20.80
N GLU A 231 5.56 -11.67 -21.19
CA GLU A 231 4.42 -10.74 -21.13
C GLU A 231 4.25 -10.12 -19.74
N LEU A 232 4.55 -8.83 -19.61
CA LEU A 232 4.11 -7.98 -18.50
C LEU A 232 2.70 -7.45 -18.80
N PHE A 233 1.70 -8.32 -18.72
CA PHE A 233 0.30 -7.88 -18.75
C PHE A 233 0.00 -7.06 -17.49
N ILE A 234 0.04 -5.74 -17.63
CA ILE A 234 -0.71 -4.85 -16.75
C ILE A 234 -2.13 -4.82 -17.35
N ASP A 235 -3.09 -5.47 -16.68
CA ASP A 235 -4.50 -5.50 -17.11
C ASP A 235 -5.04 -4.09 -17.38
N ARG A 236 -5.23 -3.75 -18.66
CA ARG A 236 -5.79 -2.47 -19.14
C ARG A 236 -7.18 -2.18 -18.57
N ALA A 237 -7.97 -3.22 -18.24
CA ALA A 237 -9.37 -3.10 -17.87
C ALA A 237 -9.65 -2.38 -16.54
N ASN A 238 -8.64 -2.19 -15.67
CA ASN A 238 -8.79 -1.52 -14.37
C ASN A 238 -8.36 -0.04 -14.38
N ILE A 239 -8.05 0.53 -15.55
CA ILE A 239 -7.51 1.90 -15.66
C ILE A 239 -8.61 2.94 -15.92
N GLU A 240 -9.71 2.59 -16.58
CA GLU A 240 -10.73 3.55 -17.04
C GLU A 240 -11.85 3.86 -16.04
N LYS A 241 -11.90 3.21 -14.88
CA LYS A 241 -12.91 3.50 -13.84
C LYS A 241 -12.27 4.20 -12.64
N VAL A 242 -11.97 5.47 -12.81
CA VAL A 242 -11.67 6.37 -11.67
C VAL A 242 -12.99 6.98 -11.22
N THR A 243 -13.62 6.35 -10.23
CA THR A 243 -14.58 7.03 -9.35
C THR A 243 -13.92 7.27 -7.99
N PRO A 244 -14.19 8.41 -7.33
CA PRO A 244 -13.64 8.70 -6.02
C PRO A 244 -14.20 7.67 -5.04
N VAL A 245 -13.32 6.87 -4.43
CA VAL A 245 -13.70 5.93 -3.39
C VAL A 245 -14.07 6.73 -2.14
N HIS A 246 -15.36 6.92 -1.92
CA HIS A 246 -15.88 7.22 -0.59
C HIS A 246 -15.56 6.05 0.34
N SER A 247 -15.06 6.41 1.52
CA SER A 247 -14.79 5.59 2.70
C SER A 247 -15.58 4.28 2.77
N VAL A 248 -14.88 3.17 2.53
CA VAL A 248 -15.29 1.84 3.00
C VAL A 248 -14.57 1.58 4.31
N GLU A 249 -15.33 1.34 5.37
CA GLU A 249 -14.84 0.87 6.67
C GLU A 249 -14.23 -0.54 6.51
N ASP A 250 -12.92 -0.67 6.69
CA ASP A 250 -12.26 -1.98 6.72
C ASP A 250 -12.03 -2.47 8.15
N LYS A 251 -12.48 -3.71 8.39
CA LYS A 251 -12.13 -4.52 9.56
C LYS A 251 -10.61 -4.78 9.59
N PRO A 252 -9.99 -4.88 10.78
CA PRO A 252 -8.54 -5.01 10.89
C PRO A 252 -8.08 -6.42 10.49
N GLU A 253 -7.50 -6.52 9.30
CA GLU A 253 -6.68 -7.67 8.91
C GLU A 253 -5.34 -7.59 9.64
N ARG A 254 -5.09 -8.57 10.52
CA ARG A 254 -3.82 -8.70 11.26
C ARG A 254 -2.71 -9.10 10.30
N THR A 255 -1.91 -8.15 9.86
CA THR A 255 -0.55 -8.44 9.39
C THR A 255 0.31 -8.70 10.61
N THR A 256 0.70 -9.95 10.81
CA THR A 256 1.73 -10.32 11.78
C THR A 256 3.06 -9.69 11.37
N GLU A 257 3.53 -8.78 12.20
CA GLU A 257 4.86 -8.20 12.19
C GLU A 257 5.87 -9.29 12.54
N ASP A 258 6.70 -9.68 11.57
CA ASP A 258 7.92 -10.45 11.81
C ASP A 258 9.08 -9.44 11.92
N LEU A 259 9.21 -8.85 13.10
CA LEU A 259 10.40 -8.18 13.57
C LEU A 259 10.83 -8.91 14.84
N GLY A 260 11.95 -9.62 14.75
CA GLY A 260 12.45 -10.50 15.81
C GLY A 260 12.61 -9.81 17.17
N ILE A 261 12.19 -10.53 18.22
CA ILE A 261 12.42 -10.19 19.64
C ILE A 261 12.92 -11.48 20.34
N PRO A 262 13.87 -11.37 21.30
CA PRO A 262 14.69 -12.49 21.74
C PRO A 262 13.97 -13.44 22.71
N VAL A 263 14.51 -14.66 22.77
CA VAL A 263 14.04 -15.80 23.55
C VAL A 263 14.07 -15.50 25.05
N LEU A 264 12.91 -15.61 25.71
CA LEU A 264 12.82 -15.94 27.14
C LEU A 264 11.97 -17.20 27.29
N GLN A 265 12.62 -18.28 27.75
CA GLN A 265 11.96 -19.52 28.13
C GLN A 265 11.13 -19.26 29.40
N ASN A 266 9.84 -19.58 29.36
CA ASN A 266 9.18 -20.10 30.54
C ASN A 266 8.06 -21.08 30.17
N SER A 267 8.19 -22.24 30.78
CA SER A 267 7.37 -23.43 30.66
C SER A 267 5.96 -23.21 31.22
N ASN A 268 4.92 -23.61 30.48
CA ASN A 268 3.78 -24.31 31.07
C ASN A 268 2.98 -25.07 30.01
N VAL A 269 3.12 -26.40 30.07
CA VAL A 269 2.55 -27.40 29.18
C VAL A 269 1.11 -27.70 29.59
N LYS A 270 0.12 -27.42 28.72
CA LYS A 270 -1.21 -28.07 28.80
C LYS A 270 -1.23 -29.29 27.88
N LYS A 271 -1.24 -30.48 28.50
CA LYS A 271 -1.29 -31.80 27.86
C LYS A 271 -2.56 -31.97 27.01
N ARG A 272 -2.41 -32.04 25.69
CA ARG A 272 -3.45 -32.56 24.77
C ARG A 272 -3.29 -34.06 24.59
N ARG A 273 -4.37 -34.81 24.86
CA ARG A 273 -4.47 -36.26 24.69
C ARG A 273 -4.17 -36.66 23.23
N LYS A 274 -3.15 -37.50 23.02
CA LYS A 274 -2.86 -38.14 21.73
C LYS A 274 -3.87 -39.26 21.49
N LYS A 275 -4.70 -39.13 20.44
CA LYS A 275 -5.38 -40.29 19.83
C LYS A 275 -4.34 -41.03 18.99
N LYS A 276 -4.14 -42.33 19.27
CA LYS A 276 -3.33 -43.25 18.45
C LYS A 276 -3.97 -43.33 17.05
N LYS A 277 -3.32 -42.78 16.02
CA LYS A 277 -3.68 -43.02 14.61
C LYS A 277 -3.05 -44.35 14.19
N LYS A 278 -3.84 -45.19 13.54
CA LYS A 278 -3.43 -46.46 12.95
C LYS A 278 -2.95 -46.13 11.53
N ASP A 279 -1.66 -46.27 11.25
CA ASP A 279 -1.11 -46.03 9.91
C ASP A 279 -1.60 -47.13 8.96
N THR A 280 -2.55 -46.78 8.10
CA THR A 280 -3.00 -47.68 7.03
C THR A 280 -1.96 -47.65 5.91
N LYS A 281 -0.92 -48.50 6.01
CA LYS A 281 0.01 -48.72 4.90
C LYS A 281 -0.77 -49.30 3.71
N LEU A 282 -0.89 -48.54 2.63
CA LEU A 282 -1.43 -49.01 1.35
C LEU A 282 -0.45 -50.05 0.77
N ASN A 283 -0.88 -51.31 0.70
CA ASN A 283 -0.10 -52.40 0.13
C ASN A 283 -0.64 -52.71 -1.28
N LEU A 284 -0.12 -52.01 -2.29
CA LEU A 284 -0.51 -52.18 -3.70
C LEU A 284 0.43 -53.18 -4.36
N GLN A 285 0.10 -54.48 -4.42
CA GLN A 285 1.03 -55.51 -4.92
C GLN A 285 0.69 -56.00 -6.34
N THR A 286 -0.57 -55.88 -6.75
CA THR A 286 -1.04 -56.39 -8.06
C THR A 286 -1.64 -55.30 -8.94
N VAL A 287 -1.74 -55.58 -10.25
CA VAL A 287 -2.37 -54.67 -11.23
C VAL A 287 -3.84 -54.43 -10.90
N ASP A 288 -4.52 -55.42 -10.32
CA ASP A 288 -5.92 -55.28 -9.91
C ASP A 288 -6.08 -54.39 -8.68
N ASP A 289 -5.11 -54.38 -7.75
CA ASP A 289 -5.05 -53.39 -6.67
C ASP A 289 -4.90 -51.97 -7.22
N LEU A 290 -4.17 -51.80 -8.33
CA LEU A 290 -3.96 -50.51 -8.98
C LEU A 290 -5.24 -49.98 -9.63
N LYS A 291 -6.02 -50.86 -10.28
CA LYS A 291 -7.34 -50.53 -10.84
C LYS A 291 -8.34 -50.19 -9.76
N LEU A 292 -8.33 -50.96 -8.66
CA LEU A 292 -9.19 -50.70 -7.51
C LEU A 292 -8.83 -49.37 -6.83
N PHE A 293 -7.54 -49.08 -6.71
CA PHE A 293 -7.03 -47.81 -6.19
C PHE A 293 -7.38 -46.64 -7.10
N GLU A 294 -7.22 -46.75 -8.42
CA GLU A 294 -7.63 -45.68 -9.35
C GLU A 294 -9.13 -45.37 -9.22
N LYS A 295 -9.96 -46.41 -9.04
CA LYS A 295 -11.41 -46.25 -8.84
C LYS A 295 -11.72 -45.58 -7.50
N ASP A 296 -11.11 -46.02 -6.39
CA ASP A 296 -11.32 -45.41 -5.06
C ASP A 296 -10.79 -43.96 -5.01
N PHE A 297 -9.64 -43.70 -5.64
CA PHE A 297 -9.01 -42.37 -5.68
C PHE A 297 -9.83 -41.36 -6.50
N LYS A 298 -10.47 -41.78 -7.59
CA LYS A 298 -11.41 -40.95 -8.37
C LYS A 298 -12.68 -40.64 -7.59
N SER A 299 -13.19 -41.60 -6.83
CA SER A 299 -14.48 -41.48 -6.14
C SER A 299 -14.37 -40.75 -4.79
N ASN A 300 -13.24 -40.83 -4.09
CA ASN A 300 -13.05 -40.22 -2.77
C ASN A 300 -11.64 -39.62 -2.60
N PRO A 301 -11.34 -38.48 -3.27
CA PRO A 301 -10.03 -37.82 -3.14
C PRO A 301 -9.78 -37.27 -1.72
N GLU A 302 -10.83 -36.89 -1.00
CA GLU A 302 -10.72 -36.30 0.35
C GLU A 302 -10.24 -37.31 1.41
N LYS A 303 -10.46 -38.61 1.19
CA LYS A 303 -9.97 -39.69 2.05
C LYS A 303 -8.44 -39.72 2.13
N TYR A 304 -7.78 -39.22 1.10
CA TYR A 304 -6.32 -39.15 1.01
C TYR A 304 -5.78 -37.76 1.35
N SER A 305 -6.59 -36.69 1.28
CA SER A 305 -6.19 -35.31 1.63
C SER A 305 -5.84 -35.12 3.10
N ASP A 306 -6.40 -35.95 4.00
CA ASP A 306 -6.15 -35.88 5.45
C ASP A 306 -4.69 -36.17 5.86
N ASN A 307 -3.94 -36.83 4.97
CA ASN A 307 -2.51 -37.06 5.13
C ASN A 307 -1.66 -35.88 4.61
N PHE A 308 -2.26 -34.99 3.82
CA PHE A 308 -1.61 -33.90 3.10
C PHE A 308 -1.87 -32.52 3.74
N LYS A 309 -1.81 -32.43 5.08
CA LYS A 309 -2.21 -31.24 5.88
C LYS A 309 -1.49 -29.92 5.57
N LYS A 310 -0.46 -29.93 4.70
CA LYS A 310 0.33 -28.74 4.34
C LYS A 310 0.06 -28.21 2.92
N LEU A 311 -0.73 -28.91 2.12
CA LEU A 311 -0.99 -28.54 0.72
C LEU A 311 -2.28 -27.71 0.63
N ASP A 312 -2.24 -26.62 -0.15
CA ASP A 312 -3.45 -25.84 -0.43
C ASP A 312 -4.39 -26.58 -1.39
N LYS A 313 -5.63 -26.09 -1.54
CA LYS A 313 -6.66 -26.73 -2.39
C LYS A 313 -6.23 -26.85 -3.86
N MET A 314 -5.44 -25.90 -4.36
CA MET A 314 -4.95 -25.88 -5.74
C MET A 314 -3.84 -26.91 -5.94
N GLN A 315 -2.89 -27.00 -5.00
CA GLN A 315 -1.80 -27.97 -5.00
C GLN A 315 -2.33 -29.41 -4.89
N CYS A 316 -3.33 -29.64 -4.02
CA CYS A 316 -4.03 -30.93 -3.95
C CYS A 316 -4.69 -31.29 -5.29
N SER A 317 -5.30 -30.32 -5.98
CA SER A 317 -5.92 -30.56 -7.29
C SER A 317 -4.89 -30.88 -8.39
N MET A 318 -3.72 -30.26 -8.36
CA MET A 318 -2.62 -30.53 -9.29
C MET A 318 -2.02 -31.91 -9.04
N LEU A 319 -1.76 -32.25 -7.78
CA LEU A 319 -1.26 -33.55 -7.38
C LEU A 319 -2.22 -34.67 -7.82
N HIS A 320 -3.51 -34.48 -7.58
CA HIS A 320 -4.55 -35.42 -8.02
C HIS A 320 -4.51 -35.65 -9.53
N LYS A 321 -4.38 -34.59 -10.34
CA LYS A 321 -4.26 -34.69 -11.80
C LYS A 321 -3.00 -35.43 -12.24
N LEU A 322 -1.86 -35.20 -11.56
CA LEU A 322 -0.60 -35.87 -11.87
C LEU A 322 -0.66 -37.37 -11.55
N VAL A 323 -1.15 -37.74 -10.37
CA VAL A 323 -1.30 -39.14 -9.96
C VAL A 323 -2.22 -39.88 -10.93
N LEU A 324 -3.37 -39.29 -11.30
CA LEU A 324 -4.27 -39.90 -12.29
C LEU A 324 -3.66 -40.03 -13.68
N LYS A 325 -2.84 -39.06 -14.11
CA LYS A 325 -2.13 -39.13 -15.39
C LYS A 325 -1.10 -40.27 -15.38
N CYS A 326 -0.37 -40.45 -14.28
CA CYS A 326 0.57 -41.55 -14.11
C CYS A 326 -0.15 -42.91 -14.08
N LEU A 327 -1.24 -43.04 -13.32
CA LEU A 327 -2.05 -44.28 -13.27
C LEU A 327 -2.62 -44.67 -14.63
N LYS A 328 -3.14 -43.70 -15.40
CA LYS A 328 -3.64 -43.97 -16.76
C LYS A 328 -2.53 -44.39 -17.73
N LYS A 329 -1.32 -43.84 -17.57
CA LYS A 329 -0.16 -44.19 -18.40
C LYS A 329 0.33 -45.61 -18.08
N SER A 330 0.35 -46.00 -16.80
CA SER A 330 0.72 -47.36 -16.38
C SER A 330 -0.32 -48.40 -16.82
N LEU A 331 -1.62 -48.09 -16.69
CA LEU A 331 -2.71 -48.97 -17.12
C LEU A 331 -2.79 -49.18 -18.65
N LYS A 332 -2.29 -48.24 -19.45
CA LYS A 332 -2.19 -48.40 -20.91
C LYS A 332 -1.01 -49.28 -21.33
N SER A 333 -0.02 -49.47 -20.46
CA SER A 333 1.23 -50.18 -20.74
C SER A 333 1.24 -51.63 -20.21
N VAL A 334 0.06 -52.17 -19.87
CA VAL A 334 -0.14 -53.42 -19.11
C VAL A 334 0.40 -54.69 -19.80
N ASN A 335 0.70 -54.64 -21.10
CA ASN A 335 1.23 -55.79 -21.83
C ASN A 335 2.72 -56.07 -21.57
N ASN A 336 3.41 -55.26 -20.76
CA ASN A 336 4.81 -55.51 -20.39
C ASN A 336 5.00 -55.47 -18.86
N PRO A 337 5.21 -56.62 -18.19
CA PRO A 337 5.27 -56.72 -16.73
C PRO A 337 6.42 -55.91 -16.12
N VAL A 338 7.54 -55.73 -16.86
CA VAL A 338 8.70 -54.95 -16.38
C VAL A 338 8.37 -53.47 -16.23
N ILE A 339 7.49 -52.94 -17.07
CA ILE A 339 7.08 -51.52 -17.05
C ILE A 339 6.10 -51.26 -15.90
N VAL A 340 5.27 -52.26 -15.57
CA VAL A 340 4.28 -52.17 -14.49
C VAL A 340 4.96 -52.02 -13.13
N ASP A 341 6.01 -52.81 -12.86
CA ASP A 341 6.75 -52.72 -11.59
C ASP A 341 7.50 -51.40 -11.44
N ALA A 342 8.07 -50.88 -12.54
CA ALA A 342 8.72 -49.56 -12.56
C ALA A 342 7.72 -48.43 -12.27
N CYS A 343 6.54 -48.46 -12.90
CA CYS A 343 5.48 -47.48 -12.62
C CYS A 343 4.92 -47.58 -11.20
N LEU A 344 4.79 -48.80 -10.67
CA LEU A 344 4.39 -49.04 -9.28
C LEU A 344 5.40 -48.44 -8.29
N ALA A 345 6.70 -48.62 -8.55
CA ALA A 345 7.75 -48.02 -7.76
C ALA A 345 7.72 -46.49 -7.83
N GLU A 346 7.47 -45.91 -9.00
CA GLU A 346 7.38 -44.46 -9.20
C GLU A 346 6.16 -43.85 -8.49
N VAL A 347 5.00 -44.51 -8.55
CA VAL A 347 3.79 -44.08 -7.81
C VAL A 347 3.99 -44.21 -6.29
N ARG A 348 4.62 -45.30 -5.82
CA ARG A 348 4.95 -45.46 -4.40
C ARG A 348 5.96 -44.40 -3.94
N SER A 349 6.97 -44.11 -4.76
CA SER A 349 7.97 -43.07 -4.50
C SER A 349 7.30 -41.70 -4.40
N ALA A 350 6.46 -41.35 -5.37
CA ALA A 350 5.71 -40.10 -5.38
C ALA A 350 4.80 -39.98 -4.14
N LEU A 351 4.11 -41.05 -3.74
CA LEU A 351 3.27 -41.07 -2.54
C LEU A 351 4.07 -41.08 -1.22
N SER A 352 5.34 -41.51 -1.24
CA SER A 352 6.22 -41.54 -0.06
C SER A 352 7.03 -40.25 0.14
N CYS A 353 7.27 -39.50 -0.94
CA CYS A 353 7.92 -38.19 -0.91
C CYS A 353 6.94 -37.04 -0.53
N LEU A 354 5.66 -37.36 -0.38
CA LEU A 354 4.56 -36.46 0.01
C LEU A 354 4.10 -36.78 1.44
#